data_AF-A0A1V5M2P7-F1
#
_entry.id   AF-A0A1V5M2P7-F1
#
_cell.length_a   1.000
_cell.length_b   1.000
_cell.length_c   1.000
_cell.angle_alpha   90.00
_cell.angle_beta   90.00
_cell.angle_gamma   90.00
#
_symmetry.space_group_name_H-M   'P 1'
#
loop_
_entity.id
_entity.type
_entity.pdbx_description
1 polymer ?
#
loop_
_entity_poly.entity_id
_entity_poly.type
_entity_poly.pdbx_seq_one_letter_code
_entity_poly.pdbx_strand_id
1 'polypeptide(L)'
;MACGYRADFVCYDEVLVELKAIERLTEIEMAQVINYLKATGLQRALLINFAAQSLEFKRIVLSDDSRASVEASGDQVIPAIRKPNRYRR
;
A
#
# COMPACT_ATOMS: atom_id res chain seq x y z
N MET A 1 -4.46 20.97 -6.68
CA MET A 1 -4.58 20.15 -5.45
C MET A 1 -3.97 18.79 -5.76
N ALA A 2 -2.82 18.46 -5.21
CA ALA A 2 -2.29 17.10 -5.35
C ALA A 2 -3.12 16.19 -4.43
N CYS A 3 -4.19 15.58 -4.95
CA CYS A 3 -4.92 14.53 -4.25
C CYS A 3 -4.13 13.22 -4.31
N GLY A 4 -2.99 13.19 -3.62
CA GLY A 4 -2.19 11.99 -3.47
C GLY A 4 -2.96 10.97 -2.63
N TYR A 5 -3.01 9.73 -3.11
CA TYR A 5 -3.43 8.62 -2.26
C TYR A 5 -2.40 8.43 -1.14
N ARG A 6 -2.88 8.29 0.10
CA ARG A 6 -2.07 8.02 1.27
C ARG A 6 -2.57 6.72 1.90
N ALA A 7 -1.72 5.69 1.90
CA ALA A 7 -2.01 4.45 2.59
C ALA A 7 -2.13 4.68 4.11
N ASP A 8 -2.96 3.88 4.78
CA ASP A 8 -3.10 3.93 6.23
C ASP A 8 -1.79 3.50 6.92
N PHE A 9 -1.23 2.38 6.48
CA PHE A 9 0.04 1.88 6.98
C PHE A 9 0.92 1.32 5.87
N VAL A 10 2.23 1.46 6.07
CA VAL A 10 3.26 0.68 5.39
C VAL A 10 4.04 -0.05 6.48
N CYS A 11 3.96 -1.37 6.47
CA CYS A 11 4.57 -2.24 7.47
C CYS A 11 5.87 -2.81 6.91
N TYR A 12 6.93 -2.78 7.72
CA TYR A 12 8.25 -3.34 7.38
C TYR A 12 8.84 -2.80 6.06
N ASP A 13 8.43 -1.60 5.62
CA ASP A 13 8.79 -1.02 4.33
C ASP A 13 8.50 -1.91 3.10
N GLU A 14 7.67 -2.95 3.26
CA GLU A 14 7.42 -3.99 2.24
C GLU A 14 5.92 -4.27 2.00
N VAL A 15 5.07 -4.03 3.00
CA VAL A 15 3.66 -4.41 2.94
C VAL A 15 2.78 -3.20 3.17
N LEU A 16 1.94 -2.88 2.19
CA LEU A 16 0.91 -1.89 2.35
C LEU A 16 -0.29 -2.46 3.10
N VAL A 17 -0.84 -1.71 4.05
CA VAL A 17 -2.11 -2.06 4.69
C VAL A 17 -3.08 -0.90 4.53
N GLU A 18 -4.25 -1.21 3.97
CA GLU A 18 -5.36 -0.28 3.76
C GLU A 18 -6.58 -0.79 4.52
N LEU A 19 -7.21 0.09 5.29
CA LEU A 19 -8.40 -0.18 6.07
C LEU A 19 -9.60 0.56 5.48
N LYS A 20 -10.72 -0.14 5.38
CA LYS A 20 -12.01 0.42 4.96
C LYS A 20 -13.08 0.13 5.99
N ALA A 21 -14.09 0.99 5.99
CA ALA A 21 -15.32 0.85 6.76
C ALA A 21 -16.50 1.10 5.81
N ILE A 22 -16.69 0.19 4.85
CA ILE A 22 -17.74 0.27 3.83
C ILE A 22 -18.59 -1.01 3.85
N GLU A 23 -19.78 -0.94 3.24
CA GLU A 23 -20.74 -2.06 3.22
C GLU A 23 -20.15 -3.33 2.57
N ARG A 24 -19.38 -3.18 1.49
CA ARG A 24 -18.71 -4.27 0.78
C ARG A 24 -17.49 -3.78 0.02
N LEU A 25 -16.43 -4.60 -0.06
CA LEU A 25 -15.30 -4.34 -0.96
C LEU A 25 -15.69 -4.53 -2.43
N THR A 26 -15.29 -3.59 -3.29
CA THR A 26 -15.48 -3.67 -4.74
C THR A 26 -14.14 -3.70 -5.50
N GLU A 27 -14.20 -3.68 -6.82
CA GLU A 27 -13.01 -3.55 -7.67
C GLU A 27 -12.36 -2.17 -7.59
N ILE A 28 -13.11 -1.14 -7.17
CA ILE A 28 -12.60 0.23 -7.05
C ILE A 28 -11.53 0.30 -5.96
N GLU A 29 -11.80 -0.25 -4.78
CA GLU A 29 -10.84 -0.25 -3.66
C GLU A 29 -9.61 -1.10 -4.00
N MET A 30 -9.79 -2.22 -4.70
CA MET A 30 -8.66 -3.03 -5.17
C MET A 30 -7.81 -2.27 -6.19
N ALA A 31 -8.42 -1.64 -7.18
CA ALA A 31 -7.72 -0.87 -8.20
C ALA A 31 -6.93 0.30 -7.57
N GLN A 32 -7.50 0.94 -6.55
CA GLN A 32 -6.83 1.98 -5.78
C GLN A 32 -5.55 1.46 -5.12
N VAL A 33 -5.64 0.32 -4.41
CA VAL A 33 -4.49 -0.31 -3.76
C VAL A 33 -3.44 -0.75 -4.78
N ILE A 34 -3.86 -1.34 -5.91
CA ILE A 34 -2.94 -1.77 -6.99
C ILE A 34 -2.18 -0.58 -7.57
N ASN A 35 -2.87 0.53 -7.82
CA ASN A 35 -2.23 1.74 -8.36
C ASN A 35 -1.16 2.26 -7.41
N TYR A 36 -1.41 2.21 -6.11
CA TYR A 36 -0.43 2.66 -5.14
C TYR A 36 0.72 1.66 -4.94
N LEU A 37 0.47 0.36 -4.99
CA LEU A 37 1.54 -0.64 -5.04
C LEU A 37 2.49 -0.36 -6.21
N LYS A 38 1.95 -0.09 -7.41
CA LYS A 38 2.74 0.30 -8.59
C LYS A 38 3.49 1.61 -8.39
N ALA A 39 2.84 2.64 -7.82
CA ALA A 39 3.45 3.94 -7.61
C ALA A 39 4.56 3.94 -6.54
N THR A 40 4.47 3.03 -5.56
CA THR A 40 5.45 2.90 -4.47
C THR A 40 6.52 1.84 -4.71
N GLY A 41 6.37 1.01 -5.73
CA GLY A 41 7.23 -0.15 -5.98
C GLY A 41 7.05 -1.29 -4.96
N LEU A 42 6.04 -1.22 -4.10
CA LEU A 42 5.69 -2.29 -3.17
C LEU A 42 5.02 -3.45 -3.91
N GLN A 43 5.28 -4.67 -3.47
CA GLN A 43 4.81 -5.88 -4.14
C GLN A 43 3.59 -6.50 -3.46
N ARG A 44 3.28 -6.11 -2.21
CA ARG A 44 2.29 -6.79 -1.37
C ARG A 44 1.41 -5.77 -0.66
N ALA A 45 0.10 -6.02 -0.68
CA ALA A 45 -0.87 -5.28 0.11
C ALA A 45 -1.87 -6.18 0.84
N LEU A 46 -2.39 -5.66 1.93
CA LEU A 46 -3.54 -6.18 2.65
C LEU A 46 -4.64 -5.11 2.69
N LEU A 47 -5.76 -5.38 2.03
CA LEU A 47 -6.96 -4.54 2.06
C LEU A 47 -7.96 -5.19 3.02
N ILE A 48 -8.35 -4.49 4.08
CA ILE A 48 -9.24 -5.01 5.13
C ILE A 48 -10.46 -4.10 5.25
N ASN A 49 -11.66 -4.67 5.28
CA ASN A 49 -12.91 -3.96 5.52
C ASN A 49 -13.57 -4.44 6.82
N PHE A 50 -13.85 -3.49 7.72
CA PHE A 50 -14.39 -3.73 9.06
C PHE A 50 -15.89 -3.42 9.21
N ALA A 51 -16.55 -2.85 8.19
CA ALA A 51 -17.96 -2.45 8.29
C ALA A 51 -18.94 -3.37 7.54
N ALA A 52 -18.45 -4.46 6.94
CA ALA A 52 -19.29 -5.53 6.43
C ALA A 52 -19.85 -6.39 7.59
N GLN A 53 -20.79 -7.28 7.28
CA GLN A 53 -21.40 -8.20 8.25
C GLN A 53 -20.36 -9.09 8.97
N SER A 54 -19.24 -9.36 8.31
CA SER A 54 -18.08 -10.06 8.85
C SER A 54 -16.80 -9.41 8.32
N LEU A 55 -15.64 -9.79 8.88
CA LEU A 55 -14.36 -9.26 8.44
C LEU A 55 -14.07 -9.69 6.99
N GLU A 56 -14.05 -8.71 6.08
CA GLU A 56 -13.64 -8.92 4.70
C GLU A 56 -12.17 -8.51 4.54
N PHE A 57 -11.37 -9.34 3.88
CA PHE A 57 -10.00 -8.96 3.56
C PHE A 57 -9.53 -9.56 2.23
N LYS A 58 -8.60 -8.86 1.58
CA LYS A 58 -7.94 -9.29 0.35
C LYS A 58 -6.43 -9.10 0.46
N ARG A 59 -5.68 -10.17 0.16
CA ARG A 59 -4.24 -10.11 -0.04
C ARG A 59 -3.96 -9.89 -1.52
N ILE A 60 -3.27 -8.80 -1.84
CA ILE A 60 -2.88 -8.45 -3.21
C ILE A 60 -1.37 -8.66 -3.32
N VAL A 61 -0.95 -9.39 -4.35
CA VAL A 61 0.46 -9.60 -4.67
C VAL A 61 0.65 -9.21 -6.12
N LEU A 62 1.51 -8.22 -6.37
CA LEU A 62 2.02 -7.96 -7.70
C LEU A 62 3.12 -8.99 -7.96
N SER A 63 2.92 -9.80 -8.98
CA SER A 63 3.98 -10.66 -9.51
C SER A 63 4.75 -9.83 -10.52
N ASP A 64 6.03 -9.59 -10.26
CA ASP A 64 6.93 -8.91 -11.19
C ASP A 64 7.08 -9.75 -12.45
N ASP A 65 6.42 -9.35 -13.55
CA ASP A 65 6.81 -9.79 -14.89
C ASP A 65 7.96 -8.88 -15.36
N SER A 66 9.15 -9.15 -14.82
CA SER A 66 10.46 -8.58 -15.21
C SER A 66 10.72 -7.07 -15.01
N ARG A 67 11.65 -6.79 -14.08
CA ARG A 67 12.66 -5.70 -14.08
C ARG A 67 12.21 -4.34 -14.67
N ALA A 68 11.66 -3.46 -13.84
CA ALA A 68 11.66 -2.01 -14.11
C ALA A 68 12.65 -1.30 -13.19
N SER A 69 13.89 -1.21 -13.65
CA SER A 69 14.92 -0.29 -13.16
C SER A 69 14.52 1.16 -13.46
N VAL A 70 14.17 1.97 -12.44
CA VAL A 70 14.33 3.43 -12.50
C VAL A 70 14.60 3.97 -11.08
N GLU A 71 15.83 4.41 -10.86
CA GLU A 71 16.17 5.38 -9.83
C GLU A 71 15.47 6.71 -10.19
N ALA A 72 14.61 7.23 -9.31
CA ALA A 72 13.99 8.54 -9.50
C ALA A 72 14.47 9.50 -8.40
N SER A 73 15.47 10.29 -8.76
CA SER A 73 15.87 11.51 -8.06
C SER A 73 14.75 12.55 -8.07
N GLY A 74 14.48 13.14 -6.90
CA GLY A 74 14.00 14.53 -6.70
C GLY A 74 12.66 14.96 -7.31
N ASP A 75 11.56 14.86 -6.54
CA ASP A 75 11.02 15.98 -5.78
C ASP A 75 9.97 15.47 -4.76
N GLN A 76 9.96 16.03 -3.56
CA GLN A 76 9.29 15.46 -2.37
C GLN A 76 7.77 15.59 -2.40
N VAL A 77 7.00 14.48 -2.26
CA VAL A 77 5.80 14.41 -1.39
C VAL A 77 5.49 12.96 -0.98
N ILE A 78 6.24 12.36 -0.04
CA ILE A 78 5.68 11.54 1.08
C ILE A 78 6.69 11.67 2.24
N PRO A 79 6.29 12.16 3.44
CA PRO A 79 7.24 12.45 4.51
C PRO A 79 7.87 11.16 5.05
N ALA A 80 9.15 11.29 5.39
CA ALA A 80 10.03 10.24 5.85
C ALA A 80 9.46 9.36 6.97
N ILE A 81 9.32 8.06 6.69
CA ILE A 81 9.41 7.00 7.70
C ILE A 81 10.75 6.29 7.47
N ARG A 82 11.86 6.99 7.72
CA ARG A 82 13.14 6.36 8.01
C ARG A 82 13.46 6.64 9.46
N LYS A 83 13.10 5.73 10.35
CA LYS A 83 13.74 5.64 11.67
C LYS A 83 14.68 4.43 11.66
N PRO A 84 15.91 4.57 12.18
CA PRO A 84 16.90 3.50 12.16
C PRO A 84 16.38 2.31 12.94
N ASN A 85 16.34 1.16 12.27
CA ASN A 85 16.05 -0.14 12.83
C ASN A 85 16.98 -0.39 14.03
N ARG A 86 16.42 -0.35 15.23
CA ARG A 86 17.14 -0.61 16.48
C ARG A 86 16.38 -1.66 17.27
N TYR A 87 16.17 -2.84 16.69
CA TYR A 87 15.91 -4.06 17.45
C TYR A 87 16.79 -5.20 16.93
N ARG A 88 18.01 -5.24 17.49
CA ARG A 88 18.86 -6.41 17.53
C ARG A 88 19.03 -6.73 19.01
N ARG A 89 18.25 -7.68 19.54
CA ARG A 89 18.58 -8.64 20.61
C ARG A 89 17.50 -9.70 20.64
#